data_AF-A0ABD5RM80-F1
#
_entry.id   AF-A0ABD5RM80-F1
#
_cell.length_a   1.000
_cell.length_b   1.000
_cell.length_c   1.000
_cell.angle_alpha   90.00
_cell.angle_beta   90.00
_cell.angle_gamma   90.00
#
_symmetry.space_group_name_H-M   'P 1'
#
loop_
_entity.id
_entity.type
_entity.pdbx_description
1 polymer ?
#
loop_
_entity_poly.entity_id
_entity_poly.type
_entity_poly.pdbx_seq_one_letter_code
_entity_poly.pdbx_strand_id
1 'polypeptide(L)'
;MNLAVEATATVDAPDDATIDWEYDRAVDAVEDLGWDPDGAVPITLDGIGDGTLVVVPPGEYAYDGANWTTGSAERVGLRGLGDTREDVVIRSVSGTAGEFLLNVGGGRCHELSNLTLDWTDRRDTAGAAFRLAPTTGLVVRDVEWVGYTPPGREPDTGSTAIPDDAARVDQFKLYTQVKSEDGIGVVERVDVTGPSHIDGHGGGKGICIHNEHHAGTVVYADCEWRNVNGDAPVYSSGHGRVVANRVTAVNCAMAGLRMGGTSVCRDCHVRIDHDEQHPDNTGAFEAANGIFYAGQAGDHHGGRIENCTVEVLSNRTVGQALRFTSTGLDVTVADTDITVRDTAAVYALDPSEGYDATFDPQPPYGLAFEGVTVEHGGGLGPFDGVVDLRGRPESSVAVEMHAPEADVGVSLRNSPDSRVTGSIDVAGERVCQENSPRCTVSLDGESRGGPDETDVDVERGPSGARGDETKSNAGALRDLLDSLLGR
;
A
#
# COMPACT_ATOMS: atom_id res chain seq x y z
N MET A 1 37.32 5.87 12.62
CA MET A 1 36.80 6.33 13.91
C MET A 1 35.31 6.05 13.85
N ASN A 2 34.83 5.03 14.59
CA ASN A 2 33.44 4.58 14.51
C ASN A 2 32.56 5.60 15.26
N LEU A 3 31.89 6.48 14.53
CA LEU A 3 30.79 7.27 15.08
C LEU A 3 29.56 6.36 15.17
N ALA A 4 29.07 6.18 16.39
CA ALA A 4 27.83 5.49 16.66
C ALA A 4 26.68 6.36 16.15
N VAL A 5 25.89 5.83 15.22
CA VAL A 5 24.54 6.33 14.99
C VAL A 5 23.73 5.87 16.20
N GLU A 6 23.50 6.75 17.18
CA GLU A 6 22.56 6.46 18.27
C GLU A 6 21.14 6.64 17.73
N ALA A 7 20.67 5.65 16.98
CA ALA A 7 19.26 5.53 16.66
C ALA A 7 18.54 4.92 17.87
N THR A 8 18.08 5.75 18.81
CA THR A 8 17.14 5.30 19.85
C THR A 8 15.72 5.52 19.37
N ALA A 9 15.17 4.56 18.61
CA ALA A 9 13.73 4.45 18.40
C ALA A 9 13.21 3.28 19.24
N THR A 10 12.45 3.58 20.28
CA THR A 10 11.63 2.56 20.94
C THR A 10 10.38 2.34 20.10
N VAL A 11 10.24 1.10 19.63
CA VAL A 11 9.31 0.60 18.60
C VAL A 11 7.81 0.71 18.97
N ASP A 12 7.49 1.21 20.17
CA ASP A 12 6.12 1.41 20.66
C ASP A 12 5.62 2.88 20.63
N ALA A 13 6.45 3.84 20.23
CA ALA A 13 6.02 5.23 20.05
C ALA A 13 6.77 5.89 18.86
N PRO A 14 6.34 5.65 17.61
CA PRO A 14 6.96 6.25 16.43
C PRO A 14 6.56 7.72 16.21
N ASP A 15 5.80 8.34 17.12
CA ASP A 15 5.26 9.69 16.92
C ASP A 15 6.34 10.79 16.78
N ASP A 16 7.57 10.55 17.25
CA ASP A 16 8.68 11.54 17.23
C ASP A 16 10.04 10.93 16.82
N ALA A 17 10.07 9.96 15.89
CA ALA A 17 11.34 9.37 15.46
C ALA A 17 12.24 10.42 14.77
N THR A 18 13.23 10.94 15.50
CA THR A 18 14.26 11.82 14.95
C THR A 18 15.50 11.01 14.60
N ILE A 19 15.94 11.09 13.35
CA ILE A 19 17.24 10.56 12.91
C ILE A 19 18.13 11.75 12.57
N ASP A 20 19.30 11.83 13.17
CA ASP A 20 20.27 12.91 12.93
C ASP A 20 21.66 12.32 12.66
N TRP A 21 22.42 13.03 11.82
CA TRP A 21 23.80 12.70 11.49
C TRP A 21 24.52 13.93 10.93
N GLU A 22 25.84 13.97 11.08
CA GLU A 22 26.68 15.04 10.54
C GLU A 22 27.19 14.71 9.15
N TYR A 23 27.10 15.67 8.23
CA TYR A 23 27.75 15.59 6.92
C TYR A 23 29.20 16.02 7.00
N ASP A 24 30.07 15.44 6.16
CA ASP A 24 31.48 15.83 6.07
C ASP A 24 31.59 17.25 5.47
N ARG A 25 30.68 17.61 4.56
CA ARG A 25 30.52 18.95 4.00
C ARG A 25 29.09 19.23 3.55
N ALA A 26 28.70 20.51 3.59
CA ALA A 26 27.58 21.04 2.85
C ALA A 26 28.10 21.79 1.61
N VAL A 27 27.44 21.61 0.47
CA VAL A 27 27.80 22.23 -0.82
C VAL A 27 26.62 23.04 -1.30
N ASP A 28 26.83 24.31 -1.64
CA ASP A 28 25.78 25.20 -2.14
C ASP A 28 25.49 24.89 -3.62
N ALA A 29 24.23 24.60 -3.93
CA ALA A 29 23.82 24.22 -5.27
C ALA A 29 24.15 25.30 -6.32
N VAL A 30 24.03 26.58 -5.97
CA VAL A 30 24.26 27.68 -6.91
C VAL A 30 25.73 28.10 -6.92
N GLU A 31 26.31 28.38 -5.76
CA GLU A 31 27.68 28.91 -5.68
C GLU A 31 28.75 27.85 -6.01
N ASP A 32 28.57 26.61 -5.57
CA ASP A 32 29.57 25.56 -5.72
C ASP A 32 29.30 24.65 -6.92
N LEU A 33 28.03 24.30 -7.18
CA LEU A 33 27.65 23.40 -8.29
C LEU A 33 27.22 24.15 -9.55
N GLY A 34 27.00 25.46 -9.47
CA GLY A 34 26.63 26.29 -10.62
C GLY A 34 25.20 26.05 -11.12
N TRP A 35 24.30 25.56 -10.26
CA TRP A 35 22.89 25.39 -10.60
C TRP A 35 22.26 26.74 -10.90
N ASP A 36 21.38 26.77 -11.89
CA ASP A 36 20.65 27.96 -12.30
C ASP A 36 19.31 28.04 -11.55
N PRO A 37 19.15 28.98 -10.59
CA PRO A 37 17.91 29.13 -9.83
C PRO A 37 16.75 29.73 -10.64
N ASP A 38 17.00 30.18 -11.87
CA ASP A 38 15.96 30.62 -12.82
C ASP A 38 15.53 29.50 -13.78
N GLY A 39 16.20 28.33 -13.73
CA GLY A 39 15.84 27.14 -14.49
C GLY A 39 16.07 27.25 -16.00
N ALA A 40 16.90 28.21 -16.46
CA ALA A 40 17.26 28.30 -17.87
C ALA A 40 18.28 27.23 -18.29
N VAL A 41 19.05 26.71 -17.33
CA VAL A 41 20.00 25.60 -17.53
C VAL A 41 19.61 24.41 -16.62
N PRO A 42 19.48 23.19 -17.17
CA PRO A 42 19.24 22.01 -16.34
C PRO A 42 20.36 21.77 -15.33
N ILE A 43 19.98 21.33 -14.14
CA ILE A 43 20.90 20.99 -13.06
C ILE A 43 21.74 19.75 -13.40
N THR A 44 22.96 19.71 -12.87
CA THR A 44 23.80 18.51 -12.89
C THR A 44 24.27 18.18 -11.48
N LEU A 45 24.41 16.89 -11.18
CA LEU A 45 24.77 16.40 -9.85
C LEU A 45 26.24 15.97 -9.77
N ASP A 46 27.09 16.57 -10.61
CA ASP A 46 28.51 16.26 -10.67
C ASP A 46 29.21 16.64 -9.37
N GLY A 47 30.04 15.74 -8.84
CA GLY A 47 30.85 16.00 -7.65
C GLY A 47 30.17 15.75 -6.31
N ILE A 48 28.99 15.14 -6.30
CA ILE A 48 28.32 14.65 -5.09
C ILE A 48 28.75 13.21 -4.81
N GLY A 49 28.99 12.89 -3.54
CA GLY A 49 29.42 11.58 -3.08
C GLY A 49 29.32 11.49 -1.57
N ASP A 50 30.06 10.55 -0.98
CA ASP A 50 30.06 10.31 0.46
C ASP A 50 30.23 11.60 1.28
N GLY A 51 29.46 11.72 2.36
CA GLY A 51 29.55 12.82 3.31
C GLY A 51 29.08 14.17 2.79
N THR A 52 28.42 14.23 1.63
CA THR A 52 28.02 15.50 1.00
C THR A 52 26.51 15.75 1.14
N LEU A 53 26.14 16.86 1.77
CA LEU A 53 24.79 17.43 1.67
C LEU A 53 24.79 18.54 0.62
N VAL A 54 23.92 18.45 -0.37
CA VAL A 54 23.66 19.60 -1.26
C VAL A 54 22.57 20.46 -0.65
N VAL A 55 22.89 21.72 -0.40
CA VAL A 55 21.94 22.71 0.08
C VAL A 55 21.49 23.59 -1.08
N VAL A 56 20.17 23.70 -1.26
CA VAL A 56 19.57 24.34 -2.43
C VAL A 56 18.87 25.62 -1.97
N PRO A 57 19.35 26.82 -2.35
CA PRO A 57 18.66 28.05 -2.03
C PRO A 57 17.30 28.15 -2.77
N PRO A 58 16.41 29.08 -2.36
CA PRO A 58 15.17 29.32 -3.08
C PRO A 58 15.37 29.59 -4.58
N GLY A 59 14.53 28.98 -5.41
CA GLY A 59 14.62 29.06 -6.87
C GLY A 59 13.80 27.99 -7.59
N GLU A 60 13.70 28.12 -8.91
CA GLU A 60 13.13 27.13 -9.80
C GLU A 60 14.25 26.51 -10.65
N TYR A 61 14.53 25.23 -10.45
CA TYR A 61 15.64 24.51 -11.04
C TYR A 61 15.13 23.54 -12.11
N ALA A 62 15.69 23.61 -13.33
CA ALA A 62 15.29 22.71 -14.40
C ALA A 62 15.93 21.32 -14.24
N TYR A 63 15.14 20.27 -14.42
CA TYR A 63 15.59 18.87 -14.46
C TYR A 63 15.28 18.27 -15.82
N ASP A 64 16.29 17.86 -16.57
CA ASP A 64 16.13 17.34 -17.93
C ASP A 64 16.15 15.81 -18.03
N GLY A 65 16.29 15.11 -16.89
CA GLY A 65 16.40 13.66 -16.84
C GLY A 65 17.81 13.16 -16.55
N ALA A 66 18.78 14.01 -16.26
CA ALA A 66 20.13 13.54 -15.94
C ALA A 66 20.16 12.66 -14.66
N ASN A 67 20.47 11.38 -14.84
CA ASN A 67 20.67 10.42 -13.75
C ASN A 67 21.94 10.71 -12.93
N TRP A 68 21.80 10.88 -11.61
CA TRP A 68 22.93 10.66 -10.70
C TRP A 68 22.83 9.28 -10.07
N THR A 69 23.63 8.34 -10.58
CA THR A 69 23.70 6.98 -10.07
C THR A 69 24.96 6.77 -9.25
N THR A 70 24.78 6.51 -7.96
CA THR A 70 25.82 5.96 -7.10
C THR A 70 25.36 4.60 -6.58
N GLY A 71 26.19 3.56 -6.77
CA GLY A 71 25.81 2.21 -6.32
C GLY A 71 25.52 2.18 -4.81
N SER A 72 26.40 2.79 -4.02
CA SER A 72 26.28 2.96 -2.58
C SER A 72 26.97 4.25 -2.18
N ALA A 73 26.36 5.02 -1.27
CA ALA A 73 26.96 6.22 -0.71
C ALA A 73 26.54 6.42 0.76
N GLU A 74 27.43 6.96 1.58
CA GLU A 74 27.16 7.29 2.98
C GLU A 74 26.91 8.79 3.17
N ARG A 75 25.95 9.15 4.05
CA ARG A 75 25.72 10.53 4.49
C ARG A 75 25.60 11.46 3.30
N VAL A 76 24.57 11.21 2.49
CA VAL A 76 24.34 11.94 1.25
C VAL A 76 22.91 12.44 1.15
N GLY A 77 22.71 13.61 0.59
CA GLY A 77 21.36 14.12 0.46
C GLY A 77 21.23 15.47 -0.22
N LEU A 78 19.97 15.89 -0.32
CA LEU A 78 19.54 17.14 -0.91
C LEU A 78 18.57 17.84 0.05
N ARG A 79 18.83 19.11 0.37
CA ARG A 79 18.03 19.90 1.30
C ARG A 79 17.75 21.29 0.74
N GLY A 80 16.48 21.66 0.58
CA GLY A 80 16.10 23.04 0.29
C GLY A 80 16.26 23.96 1.51
N LEU A 81 16.69 25.19 1.27
CA LEU A 81 16.88 26.24 2.28
C LEU A 81 15.70 27.23 2.35
N GLY A 82 14.58 26.90 1.70
CA GLY A 82 13.33 27.66 1.74
C GLY A 82 12.72 27.74 3.15
N ASP A 83 11.91 28.78 3.37
CA ASP A 83 11.04 28.83 4.55
C ASP A 83 9.94 27.77 4.45
N THR A 84 9.52 27.44 3.22
CA THR A 84 8.68 26.30 2.89
C THR A 84 9.26 25.49 1.73
N ARG A 85 8.76 24.26 1.53
CA ARG A 85 9.22 23.36 0.45
C ARG A 85 8.95 23.93 -0.94
N GLU A 86 7.94 24.78 -1.09
CA GLU A 86 7.57 25.42 -2.35
C GLU A 86 8.55 26.53 -2.77
N ASP A 87 9.41 27.02 -1.88
CA ASP A 87 10.46 27.99 -2.22
C ASP A 87 11.57 27.37 -3.08
N VAL A 88 11.73 26.05 -3.05
CA VAL A 88 12.74 25.30 -3.82
C VAL A 88 12.03 24.31 -4.73
N VAL A 89 11.89 24.67 -6.00
CA VAL A 89 11.18 23.85 -6.99
C VAL A 89 12.17 23.22 -7.96
N ILE A 90 12.17 21.90 -8.06
CA ILE A 90 12.86 21.20 -9.14
C ILE A 90 11.81 20.81 -10.18
N ARG A 91 11.82 21.51 -11.32
CA ARG A 91 10.84 21.37 -12.39
C ARG A 91 11.39 20.56 -13.55
N SER A 92 10.64 19.54 -13.96
CA SER A 92 10.99 18.69 -15.09
C SER A 92 10.86 19.45 -16.42
N VAL A 93 11.81 19.26 -17.33
CA VAL A 93 11.77 19.82 -18.68
C VAL A 93 10.85 18.96 -19.57
N SER A 94 10.24 19.57 -20.60
CA SER A 94 9.35 18.84 -21.51
C SER A 94 10.02 17.62 -22.12
N GLY A 95 9.28 16.51 -22.17
CA GLY A 95 9.74 15.30 -22.87
C GLY A 95 10.88 14.58 -22.16
N THR A 96 11.20 14.97 -20.92
CA THR A 96 12.11 14.22 -20.06
C THR A 96 11.56 12.82 -19.81
N ALA A 97 12.41 11.81 -20.04
CA ALA A 97 12.14 10.44 -19.66
C ALA A 97 12.38 10.27 -18.16
N GLY A 98 11.61 9.40 -17.50
CA GLY A 98 11.64 9.25 -16.05
C GLY A 98 12.96 8.61 -15.64
N GLU A 99 13.84 9.44 -15.13
CA GLU A 99 15.12 9.05 -14.56
C GLU A 99 15.16 9.48 -13.10
N PHE A 100 16.03 8.83 -12.33
CA PHE A 100 16.23 9.20 -10.94
C PHE A 100 17.11 10.44 -10.89
N LEU A 101 16.60 11.50 -10.27
CA LEU A 101 17.44 12.64 -9.93
C LEU A 101 18.55 12.15 -8.98
N LEU A 102 18.17 11.38 -7.96
CA LEU A 102 19.10 10.77 -7.02
C LEU A 102 18.88 9.26 -6.95
N ASN A 103 19.86 8.48 -7.38
CA ASN A 103 19.83 7.01 -7.32
C ASN A 103 20.97 6.48 -6.45
N VAL A 104 20.65 6.23 -5.17
CA VAL A 104 21.58 5.67 -4.17
C VAL A 104 21.05 4.32 -3.70
N GLY A 105 21.64 3.25 -4.24
CA GLY A 105 21.20 1.88 -4.01
C GLY A 105 21.68 1.26 -2.69
N GLY A 106 22.43 1.96 -1.86
CA GLY A 106 23.03 1.42 -0.63
C GLY A 106 23.81 2.46 0.18
N GLY A 107 24.41 2.02 1.30
CA GLY A 107 25.15 2.89 2.22
C GLY A 107 24.31 3.22 3.45
N ARG A 108 24.38 4.43 3.99
CA ARG A 108 23.60 4.83 5.19
C ARG A 108 23.35 6.33 5.18
N CYS A 109 22.37 6.80 5.94
CA CYS A 109 22.15 8.23 6.18
C CYS A 109 21.86 8.98 4.87
N HIS A 110 20.72 8.70 4.26
CA HIS A 110 20.25 9.36 3.03
C HIS A 110 19.17 10.38 3.36
N GLU A 111 19.28 11.58 2.79
CA GLU A 111 18.33 12.67 3.02
C GLU A 111 17.75 13.25 1.73
N LEU A 112 16.44 13.52 1.76
CA LEU A 112 15.75 14.41 0.85
C LEU A 112 14.81 15.31 1.64
N SER A 113 15.01 16.62 1.63
CA SER A 113 14.19 17.49 2.46
C SER A 113 13.88 18.88 1.89
N ASN A 114 12.72 19.40 2.29
CA ASN A 114 12.27 20.78 2.10
C ASN A 114 12.30 21.29 0.64
N LEU A 115 11.66 20.56 -0.27
CA LEU A 115 11.58 20.94 -1.69
C LEU A 115 10.33 20.41 -2.39
N THR A 116 9.94 21.06 -3.48
CA THR A 116 8.86 20.63 -4.38
C THR A 116 9.42 20.08 -5.69
N LEU A 117 8.88 18.96 -6.13
CA LEU A 117 9.20 18.27 -7.39
C LEU A 117 8.04 18.47 -8.35
N ASP A 118 8.22 19.36 -9.32
CA ASP A 118 7.21 19.72 -10.31
C ASP A 118 7.39 18.89 -11.59
N TRP A 119 6.47 17.96 -11.82
CA TRP A 119 6.45 17.12 -13.02
C TRP A 119 5.80 17.81 -14.23
N THR A 120 5.39 19.07 -14.06
CA THR A 120 4.63 19.89 -15.02
C THR A 120 3.24 19.34 -15.28
N ASP A 121 2.40 20.12 -15.97
CA ASP A 121 1.09 19.67 -16.45
C ASP A 121 1.17 18.84 -17.74
N ARG A 122 2.38 18.67 -18.30
CA ARG A 122 2.58 18.00 -19.58
C ARG A 122 2.58 16.49 -19.43
N ARG A 123 1.75 15.85 -20.25
CA ARG A 123 1.51 14.40 -20.20
C ARG A 123 2.64 13.54 -20.77
N ASP A 124 3.60 14.15 -21.46
CA ASP A 124 4.74 13.49 -22.08
C ASP A 124 6.00 13.50 -21.20
N THR A 125 5.92 14.11 -20.01
CA THR A 125 7.06 14.34 -19.13
C THR A 125 6.98 13.40 -17.95
N ALA A 126 8.01 12.57 -17.78
CA ALA A 126 8.19 11.77 -16.58
C ALA A 126 9.19 12.50 -15.69
N GLY A 127 8.72 12.97 -14.54
CA GLY A 127 9.53 13.85 -13.70
C GLY A 127 10.51 13.12 -12.78
N ALA A 128 11.21 13.91 -11.97
CA ALA A 128 12.24 13.42 -11.05
C ALA A 128 11.70 12.38 -10.05
N ALA A 129 12.36 11.22 -10.02
CA ALA A 129 12.20 10.18 -9.01
C ALA A 129 13.45 10.08 -8.13
N PHE A 130 13.32 9.41 -6.99
CA PHE A 130 14.41 9.19 -6.05
C PHE A 130 14.53 7.72 -5.65
N ARG A 131 15.75 7.17 -5.63
CA ARG A 131 16.06 5.91 -4.98
C ARG A 131 16.97 6.15 -3.79
N LEU A 132 16.42 5.96 -2.59
CA LEU A 132 17.10 6.12 -1.31
C LEU A 132 16.97 4.81 -0.54
N ALA A 133 17.95 3.93 -0.73
CA ALA A 133 17.91 2.57 -0.19
C ALA A 133 19.03 2.30 0.83
N PRO A 134 19.15 3.09 1.92
CA PRO A 134 20.23 2.91 2.88
C PRO A 134 20.07 1.63 3.71
N THR A 135 21.17 1.18 4.31
CA THR A 135 21.18 0.18 5.38
C THR A 135 20.40 0.67 6.61
N THR A 136 20.56 1.94 6.97
CA THR A 136 19.82 2.64 8.03
C THR A 136 19.91 4.16 7.83
N GLY A 137 19.02 4.92 8.46
CA GLY A 137 19.01 6.38 8.40
C GLY A 137 18.50 6.88 7.07
N LEU A 138 17.24 6.60 6.75
CA LEU A 138 16.53 7.28 5.66
C LEU A 138 15.74 8.46 6.25
N VAL A 139 15.91 9.66 5.70
CA VAL A 139 15.08 10.83 6.05
C VAL A 139 14.53 11.43 4.76
N VAL A 140 13.22 11.42 4.62
CA VAL A 140 12.51 12.19 3.59
C VAL A 140 11.50 13.07 4.31
N ARG A 141 11.61 14.39 4.18
CA ARG A 141 10.83 15.31 5.02
C ARG A 141 10.45 16.58 4.29
N ASP A 142 9.21 17.02 4.42
CA ASP A 142 8.72 18.28 3.80
C ASP A 142 8.97 18.27 2.28
N VAL A 143 8.50 17.23 1.60
CA VAL A 143 8.67 17.05 0.15
C VAL A 143 7.32 16.98 -0.52
N GLU A 144 7.15 17.65 -1.64
CA GLU A 144 5.91 17.63 -2.41
C GLU A 144 6.18 17.18 -3.86
N TRP A 145 5.31 16.35 -4.41
CA TRP A 145 5.23 16.10 -5.85
C TRP A 145 3.96 16.71 -6.43
N VAL A 146 4.14 17.63 -7.37
CA VAL A 146 3.05 18.30 -8.10
C VAL A 146 3.14 18.01 -9.59
N GLY A 147 2.04 18.32 -10.29
CA GLY A 147 1.94 18.11 -11.73
C GLY A 147 1.39 16.74 -12.11
N TYR A 148 1.31 16.51 -13.42
CA TYR A 148 0.71 15.33 -14.01
C TYR A 148 1.64 14.11 -13.90
N THR A 149 1.15 13.02 -13.31
CA THR A 149 1.85 11.73 -13.32
C THR A 149 1.50 10.97 -14.60
N PRO A 150 2.44 10.76 -15.54
CA PRO A 150 2.18 10.02 -16.77
C PRO A 150 1.89 8.53 -16.52
N PRO A 151 1.38 7.78 -17.52
CA PRO A 151 1.35 6.32 -17.45
C PRO A 151 2.74 5.77 -17.11
N GLY A 152 2.77 4.65 -16.41
CA GLY A 152 3.99 3.84 -16.34
C GLY A 152 4.36 3.38 -17.75
N ARG A 153 5.65 3.37 -18.07
CA ARG A 153 6.11 2.64 -19.25
C ARG A 153 6.14 1.17 -18.87
N GLU A 154 5.15 0.38 -19.29
CA GLU A 154 5.40 -1.05 -19.41
C GLU A 154 6.57 -1.21 -20.40
N PRO A 155 7.65 -1.94 -20.06
CA PRO A 155 8.59 -2.35 -21.07
C PRO A 155 7.80 -3.10 -22.14
N ASP A 156 7.93 -2.72 -23.41
CA ASP A 156 7.33 -3.35 -24.62
C ASP A 156 7.63 -4.87 -24.77
N THR A 157 8.26 -5.49 -23.78
CA THR A 157 8.49 -6.91 -23.68
C THR A 157 7.31 -7.53 -22.92
N GLY A 158 6.38 -8.18 -23.61
CA GLY A 158 5.30 -9.01 -23.04
C GLY A 158 5.81 -10.17 -22.17
N SER A 159 6.51 -9.85 -21.10
CA SER A 159 7.28 -10.70 -20.22
C SER A 159 6.90 -10.33 -18.80
N THR A 160 6.14 -11.20 -18.15
CA THR A 160 5.89 -11.20 -16.70
C THR A 160 7.17 -11.51 -15.89
N ALA A 161 8.30 -11.81 -16.54
CA ALA A 161 9.59 -11.87 -15.89
C ALA A 161 10.15 -10.44 -15.75
N ILE A 162 10.11 -9.95 -14.51
CA ILE A 162 10.72 -8.72 -14.01
C ILE A 162 12.23 -8.77 -14.30
N PRO A 163 12.75 -8.05 -15.31
CA PRO A 163 14.17 -8.05 -15.61
C PRO A 163 14.81 -6.84 -14.92
N ASP A 164 15.65 -7.10 -13.90
CA ASP A 164 16.53 -6.16 -13.19
C ASP A 164 15.88 -4.87 -12.63
N ASP A 165 16.23 -4.53 -11.38
CA ASP A 165 15.79 -3.30 -10.67
C ASP A 165 15.89 -1.99 -11.49
N ALA A 166 16.73 -1.95 -12.51
CA ALA A 166 16.91 -0.80 -13.41
C ALA A 166 15.74 -0.58 -14.38
N ALA A 167 14.92 -1.59 -14.70
CA ALA A 167 13.76 -1.42 -15.58
C ALA A 167 12.53 -0.84 -14.86
N ARG A 168 12.55 -0.79 -13.52
CA ARG A 168 11.44 -0.27 -12.70
C ARG A 168 11.54 1.22 -12.38
N VAL A 169 12.64 1.89 -12.75
CA VAL A 169 12.93 3.32 -12.46
C VAL A 169 11.72 4.22 -12.77
N ASP A 170 10.89 3.82 -13.74
CA ASP A 170 9.70 4.53 -14.16
C ASP A 170 8.43 4.30 -13.33
N GLN A 171 8.40 3.44 -12.31
CA GLN A 171 7.15 3.03 -11.63
C GLN A 171 6.90 3.71 -10.27
N PHE A 172 7.88 4.40 -9.69
CA PHE A 172 7.71 5.00 -8.36
C PHE A 172 8.35 6.37 -8.26
N LYS A 173 7.73 7.26 -7.48
CA LYS A 173 8.30 8.58 -7.16
C LYS A 173 9.49 8.44 -6.21
N LEU A 174 9.41 7.48 -5.29
CA LEU A 174 10.37 7.29 -4.22
C LEU A 174 10.60 5.80 -3.92
N TYR A 175 11.84 5.34 -3.93
CA TYR A 175 12.20 4.01 -3.41
C TYR A 175 12.75 4.19 -2.00
N THR A 176 11.95 3.82 -1.01
CA THR A 176 12.22 3.96 0.42
C THR A 176 12.51 2.60 1.03
N GLN A 177 13.76 2.16 0.95
CA GLN A 177 14.15 0.85 1.50
C GLN A 177 15.16 1.04 2.62
N VAL A 178 14.89 0.42 3.75
CA VAL A 178 15.88 0.27 4.82
C VAL A 178 16.32 -1.19 4.86
N LYS A 179 17.62 -1.44 4.61
CA LYS A 179 18.14 -2.79 4.32
C LYS A 179 18.62 -3.57 5.53
N SER A 180 18.80 -2.93 6.68
CA SER A 180 19.13 -3.61 7.95
C SER A 180 17.87 -3.89 8.75
N GLU A 181 17.77 -5.05 9.38
CA GLU A 181 16.62 -5.43 10.25
C GLU A 181 16.39 -4.45 11.41
N ASP A 182 17.47 -3.92 11.98
CA ASP A 182 17.47 -2.89 13.03
C ASP A 182 17.50 -1.45 12.48
N GLY A 183 17.54 -1.31 11.15
CA GLY A 183 17.59 -0.03 10.48
C GLY A 183 16.26 0.71 10.58
N ILE A 184 16.32 2.04 10.62
CA ILE A 184 15.14 2.90 10.69
C ILE A 184 15.17 3.96 9.59
N GLY A 185 14.00 4.27 9.04
CA GLY A 185 13.77 5.35 8.10
C GLY A 185 12.50 6.12 8.44
N VAL A 186 12.47 7.41 8.10
CA VAL A 186 11.34 8.32 8.29
C VAL A 186 11.02 9.02 6.99
N VAL A 187 9.73 9.04 6.66
CA VAL A 187 9.13 9.75 5.53
C VAL A 187 7.99 10.58 6.11
N GLU A 188 8.18 11.89 6.21
CA GLU A 188 7.30 12.75 7.01
C GLU A 188 6.86 13.98 6.22
N ARG A 189 5.56 14.32 6.27
CA ARG A 189 5.00 15.47 5.51
C ARG A 189 5.38 15.42 4.03
N VAL A 190 5.15 14.24 3.44
CA VAL A 190 5.38 14.00 2.02
C VAL A 190 4.06 13.96 1.27
N ASP A 191 3.90 14.89 0.34
CA ASP A 191 2.62 15.12 -0.32
C ASP A 191 2.67 14.83 -1.81
N VAL A 192 1.58 14.26 -2.32
CA VAL A 192 1.37 13.99 -3.75
C VAL A 192 -0.08 14.33 -4.06
N THR A 193 -0.34 15.27 -4.97
CA THR A 193 -1.71 15.78 -5.20
C THR A 193 -2.38 15.27 -6.48
N GLY A 194 -1.57 14.85 -7.46
CA GLY A 194 -2.00 14.61 -8.85
C GLY A 194 -2.13 15.91 -9.66
N PRO A 195 -2.70 15.87 -10.88
CA PRO A 195 -3.40 14.74 -11.52
C PRO A 195 -2.51 13.56 -11.92
N SER A 196 -3.14 12.44 -12.29
CA SER A 196 -2.44 11.27 -12.84
C SER A 196 -3.17 10.67 -14.05
N HIS A 197 -2.42 10.02 -14.93
CA HIS A 197 -2.97 8.88 -15.67
C HIS A 197 -3.30 7.79 -14.66
N ILE A 198 -4.44 7.12 -14.78
CA ILE A 198 -4.87 6.02 -13.92
C ILE A 198 -4.90 4.76 -14.76
N ASP A 199 -4.03 3.82 -14.43
CA ASP A 199 -3.85 2.54 -15.09
C ASP A 199 -3.58 1.53 -13.97
N GLY A 200 -4.21 0.36 -14.03
CA GLY A 200 -4.28 -0.58 -12.91
C GLY A 200 -2.93 -1.13 -12.44
N HIS A 201 -2.96 -2.27 -11.75
CA HIS A 201 -1.75 -2.85 -11.17
C HIS A 201 -0.67 -3.10 -12.23
N GLY A 202 0.50 -2.45 -12.09
CA GLY A 202 1.65 -2.59 -12.99
C GLY A 202 1.69 -1.60 -14.16
N GLY A 203 0.56 -0.99 -14.51
CA GLY A 203 0.48 0.06 -15.55
C GLY A 203 0.82 1.46 -15.02
N GLY A 204 0.76 1.65 -13.70
CA GLY A 204 0.86 2.96 -13.07
C GLY A 204 2.11 3.27 -12.25
N LYS A 205 2.37 4.58 -12.05
CA LYS A 205 3.41 5.06 -11.11
C LYS A 205 2.85 5.19 -9.68
N GLY A 206 3.30 4.35 -8.76
CA GLY A 206 3.01 4.48 -7.31
C GLY A 206 3.87 5.57 -6.66
N ILE A 207 3.70 5.79 -5.35
CA ILE A 207 4.55 6.75 -4.62
C ILE A 207 5.81 6.05 -4.12
N CYS A 208 5.62 5.07 -3.24
CA CYS A 208 6.71 4.39 -2.53
C CYS A 208 6.73 2.88 -2.81
N ILE A 209 7.92 2.27 -2.77
CA ILE A 209 8.06 0.80 -2.89
C ILE A 209 9.00 0.19 -1.84
N HIS A 210 8.53 -0.92 -1.25
CA HIS A 210 9.26 -1.82 -0.37
C HIS A 210 9.34 -3.22 -1.00
N ASN A 211 10.49 -3.54 -1.59
CA ASN A 211 10.76 -4.84 -2.21
C ASN A 211 11.52 -5.78 -1.24
N GLU A 212 11.97 -6.93 -1.74
CA GLU A 212 12.67 -7.98 -1.00
C GLU A 212 13.97 -7.53 -0.32
N HIS A 213 14.50 -6.35 -0.66
CA HIS A 213 15.67 -5.78 0.00
C HIS A 213 15.34 -4.94 1.23
N HIS A 214 14.05 -4.68 1.49
CA HIS A 214 13.63 -3.98 2.70
C HIS A 214 13.57 -4.95 3.89
N ALA A 215 14.33 -4.67 4.95
CA ALA A 215 14.37 -5.48 6.17
C ALA A 215 14.12 -4.67 7.46
N GLY A 216 14.38 -3.36 7.45
CA GLY A 216 14.21 -2.49 8.62
C GLY A 216 12.82 -1.93 8.79
N THR A 217 12.69 -0.86 9.56
CA THR A 217 11.42 -0.12 9.73
C THR A 217 11.42 1.19 8.94
N VAL A 218 10.36 1.47 8.18
CA VAL A 218 10.09 2.80 7.61
C VAL A 218 8.80 3.35 8.20
N VAL A 219 8.86 4.56 8.75
CA VAL A 219 7.71 5.29 9.28
C VAL A 219 7.28 6.36 8.29
N TYR A 220 6.03 6.30 7.84
CA TYR A 220 5.33 7.36 7.14
C TYR A 220 4.51 8.16 8.15
N ALA A 221 4.75 9.45 8.28
CA ALA A 221 4.09 10.31 9.26
C ALA A 221 3.53 11.57 8.60
N ASP A 222 2.25 11.88 8.86
CA ASP A 222 1.63 13.14 8.44
C ASP A 222 1.73 13.40 6.91
N CYS A 223 1.58 12.36 6.10
CA CYS A 223 1.67 12.43 4.63
C CYS A 223 0.28 12.55 3.99
N GLU A 224 0.18 13.30 2.89
CA GLU A 224 -1.06 13.45 2.11
C GLU A 224 -0.91 13.00 0.65
N TRP A 225 -1.62 11.94 0.29
CA TRP A 225 -1.49 11.27 -1.00
C TRP A 225 -2.82 11.22 -1.73
N ARG A 226 -2.91 11.90 -2.88
CA ARG A 226 -4.14 12.04 -3.66
C ARG A 226 -3.93 11.72 -5.12
N ASN A 227 -4.95 11.10 -5.73
CA ASN A 227 -5.04 10.89 -7.17
C ASN A 227 -3.82 10.15 -7.75
N VAL A 228 -3.34 9.13 -7.03
CA VAL A 228 -2.14 8.37 -7.39
C VAL A 228 -2.50 7.27 -8.38
N ASN A 229 -1.69 7.08 -9.42
CA ASN A 229 -1.86 6.07 -10.47
C ASN A 229 -1.73 4.62 -9.97
N GLY A 230 -0.94 4.39 -8.92
CA GLY A 230 -0.75 3.07 -8.32
C GLY A 230 -1.27 2.97 -6.88
N ASP A 231 -0.60 2.14 -6.10
CA ASP A 231 -0.71 2.18 -4.64
C ASP A 231 0.07 3.39 -4.10
N ALA A 232 -0.35 3.96 -2.97
CA ALA A 232 0.43 5.02 -2.34
C ALA A 232 1.76 4.48 -1.76
N PRO A 233 1.81 3.78 -0.61
CA PRO A 233 2.93 2.88 -0.31
C PRO A 233 2.64 1.51 -0.91
N VAL A 234 3.57 0.96 -1.70
CA VAL A 234 3.59 -0.45 -2.13
C VAL A 234 4.46 -1.26 -1.20
N TYR A 235 3.83 -2.19 -0.47
CA TYR A 235 4.52 -3.35 0.08
C TYR A 235 4.43 -4.53 -0.90
N SER A 236 5.53 -4.89 -1.56
CA SER A 236 5.52 -5.96 -2.58
C SER A 236 6.13 -7.26 -2.09
N SER A 237 7.27 -7.20 -1.40
CA SER A 237 8.08 -8.40 -1.13
C SER A 237 9.08 -8.27 0.02
N GLY A 238 9.08 -7.15 0.77
CA GLY A 238 10.03 -6.95 1.87
C GLY A 238 9.82 -7.86 3.07
N HIS A 239 10.85 -7.94 3.91
CA HIS A 239 10.80 -8.53 5.26
C HIS A 239 10.70 -7.46 6.36
N GLY A 240 10.87 -6.19 5.98
CA GLY A 240 10.82 -5.05 6.87
C GLY A 240 9.41 -4.64 7.28
N ARG A 241 9.35 -3.68 8.20
CA ARG A 241 8.09 -3.17 8.75
C ARG A 241 7.80 -1.78 8.20
N VAL A 242 6.57 -1.56 7.78
CA VAL A 242 6.08 -0.22 7.45
C VAL A 242 5.11 0.25 8.53
N VAL A 243 5.28 1.49 8.99
CA VAL A 243 4.34 2.14 9.89
C VAL A 243 3.77 3.35 9.16
N ALA A 244 2.47 3.33 8.84
CA ALA A 244 1.74 4.50 8.38
C ALA A 244 1.02 5.13 9.58
N ASN A 245 1.32 6.39 9.86
CA ASN A 245 0.80 7.13 11.00
C ASN A 245 0.27 8.49 10.54
N ARG A 246 -1.01 8.78 10.79
CA ARG A 246 -1.65 10.05 10.34
C ARG A 246 -1.50 10.30 8.84
N VAL A 247 -1.56 9.23 8.04
CA VAL A 247 -1.52 9.33 6.59
C VAL A 247 -2.92 9.50 6.04
N THR A 248 -3.09 10.46 5.13
CA THR A 248 -4.32 10.64 4.35
C THR A 248 -4.10 10.17 2.91
N ALA A 249 -4.91 9.21 2.44
CA ALA A 249 -4.85 8.69 1.08
C ALA A 249 -6.22 8.81 0.39
N VAL A 250 -6.30 9.52 -0.75
CA VAL A 250 -7.56 9.80 -1.44
C VAL A 250 -7.48 9.48 -2.93
N ASN A 251 -8.41 8.67 -3.43
CA ASN A 251 -8.52 8.35 -4.87
C ASN A 251 -7.23 7.80 -5.49
N CYS A 252 -6.54 6.93 -4.76
CA CYS A 252 -5.45 6.11 -5.29
C CYS A 252 -6.04 4.98 -6.15
N ALA A 253 -5.41 4.67 -7.28
CA ALA A 253 -5.97 3.79 -8.29
C ALA A 253 -6.18 2.33 -7.86
N MET A 254 -5.29 1.82 -7.00
CA MET A 254 -5.23 0.41 -6.61
C MET A 254 -5.41 0.21 -5.10
N ALA A 255 -4.62 0.92 -4.29
CA ALA A 255 -4.76 0.93 -2.84
C ALA A 255 -4.43 2.31 -2.27
N GLY A 256 -5.26 2.79 -1.36
CA GLY A 256 -4.92 3.96 -0.53
C GLY A 256 -3.69 3.67 0.33
N LEU A 257 -3.64 2.50 0.97
CA LEU A 257 -2.45 1.99 1.67
C LEU A 257 -2.26 0.51 1.36
N ARG A 258 -1.09 0.11 0.84
CA ARG A 258 -0.76 -1.31 0.64
C ARG A 258 0.34 -1.77 1.59
N MET A 259 -0.04 -2.64 2.53
CA MET A 259 0.74 -3.02 3.71
C MET A 259 0.96 -4.53 3.77
N GLY A 260 1.95 -5.01 4.52
CA GLY A 260 2.21 -6.44 4.67
C GLY A 260 2.97 -6.79 5.95
N GLY A 261 3.00 -8.08 6.32
CA GLY A 261 3.74 -8.57 7.49
C GLY A 261 3.29 -7.93 8.80
N THR A 262 4.25 -7.46 9.61
CA THR A 262 4.05 -6.81 10.92
C THR A 262 3.80 -5.29 10.82
N SER A 263 3.45 -4.82 9.63
CA SER A 263 3.19 -3.41 9.37
C SER A 263 1.98 -2.87 10.13
N VAL A 264 1.96 -1.56 10.34
CA VAL A 264 0.91 -0.88 11.12
C VAL A 264 0.36 0.30 10.33
N CYS A 265 -0.96 0.42 10.29
CA CYS A 265 -1.67 1.66 9.97
C CYS A 265 -2.30 2.20 11.25
N ARG A 266 -2.00 3.46 11.60
CA ARG A 266 -2.54 4.12 12.78
C ARG A 266 -2.99 5.53 12.44
N ASP A 267 -4.14 5.94 12.95
CA ASP A 267 -4.66 7.31 12.79
C ASP A 267 -4.80 7.73 11.32
N CYS A 268 -4.95 6.77 10.40
CA CYS A 268 -4.99 7.03 8.96
C CYS A 268 -6.41 7.33 8.46
N HIS A 269 -6.51 8.18 7.44
CA HIS A 269 -7.75 8.41 6.69
C HIS A 269 -7.57 7.94 5.25
N VAL A 270 -8.38 6.98 4.81
CA VAL A 270 -8.36 6.50 3.43
C VAL A 270 -9.73 6.70 2.81
N ARG A 271 -9.79 7.34 1.65
CA ARG A 271 -11.04 7.67 0.96
C ARG A 271 -11.00 7.31 -0.52
N ILE A 272 -12.04 6.62 -0.97
CA ILE A 272 -12.32 6.33 -2.38
C ILE A 272 -13.63 6.99 -2.74
N ASP A 273 -13.54 8.02 -3.55
CA ASP A 273 -14.65 8.80 -4.08
C ASP A 273 -14.32 9.26 -5.50
N HIS A 274 -14.52 8.37 -6.48
CA HIS A 274 -14.20 8.62 -7.88
C HIS A 274 -15.14 9.65 -8.56
N ASP A 275 -16.19 10.09 -7.87
CA ASP A 275 -17.01 11.22 -8.29
C ASP A 275 -16.35 12.57 -7.94
N GLU A 276 -15.50 12.58 -6.91
CA GLU A 276 -14.68 13.72 -6.46
C GLU A 276 -13.20 13.63 -6.86
N GLN A 277 -12.85 12.72 -7.77
CA GLN A 277 -11.49 12.63 -8.30
C GLN A 277 -11.02 13.93 -8.99
N HIS A 278 -9.71 14.14 -9.10
CA HIS A 278 -9.18 15.28 -9.85
C HIS A 278 -9.72 15.29 -11.30
N PRO A 279 -10.25 16.41 -11.81
CA PRO A 279 -10.92 16.46 -13.11
C PRO A 279 -9.98 16.14 -14.29
N ASP A 280 -8.69 16.42 -14.13
CA ASP A 280 -7.66 16.12 -15.13
C ASP A 280 -7.06 14.71 -15.04
N ASN A 281 -7.53 13.86 -14.12
CA ASN A 281 -7.17 12.45 -14.14
C ASN A 281 -7.63 11.82 -15.45
N THR A 282 -6.81 10.94 -16.01
CA THR A 282 -7.16 10.17 -17.23
C THR A 282 -7.07 8.68 -16.97
N GLY A 283 -7.43 7.85 -17.94
CA GLY A 283 -7.40 6.39 -17.78
C GLY A 283 -8.60 5.86 -16.97
N ALA A 284 -8.45 4.67 -16.39
CA ALA A 284 -9.52 3.97 -15.70
C ALA A 284 -9.02 3.34 -14.39
N PHE A 285 -9.78 3.54 -13.32
CA PHE A 285 -9.55 2.87 -12.05
C PHE A 285 -9.81 1.37 -12.20
N GLU A 286 -8.97 0.56 -11.57
CA GLU A 286 -9.12 -0.89 -11.53
C GLU A 286 -9.08 -1.36 -10.07
N ALA A 287 -10.24 -1.78 -9.58
CA ALA A 287 -10.43 -2.41 -8.28
C ALA A 287 -9.78 -1.66 -7.10
N ALA A 288 -9.94 -0.32 -7.03
CA ALA A 288 -9.36 0.50 -5.97
C ALA A 288 -9.80 0.03 -4.56
N ASN A 289 -8.84 -0.19 -3.67
CA ASN A 289 -9.08 -0.63 -2.28
C ASN A 289 -8.63 0.44 -1.29
N GLY A 290 -9.26 0.48 -0.11
CA GLY A 290 -8.84 1.39 0.94
C GLY A 290 -7.48 0.97 1.49
N ILE A 291 -7.51 0.08 2.49
CA ILE A 291 -6.30 -0.56 3.02
C ILE A 291 -6.22 -1.98 2.45
N PHE A 292 -5.18 -2.21 1.67
CA PHE A 292 -4.86 -3.48 1.04
C PHE A 292 -3.73 -4.15 1.82
N TYR A 293 -4.04 -5.22 2.55
CA TYR A 293 -3.05 -6.03 3.27
C TYR A 293 -2.58 -7.23 2.42
N ALA A 294 -1.37 -7.15 1.89
CA ALA A 294 -0.65 -8.18 1.16
C ALA A 294 0.84 -8.21 1.55
N GLY A 295 1.34 -9.39 1.93
CA GLY A 295 2.75 -9.62 2.22
C GLY A 295 3.39 -10.66 1.31
N GLN A 296 4.70 -10.88 1.51
CA GLN A 296 5.38 -12.06 0.99
C GLN A 296 4.98 -13.29 1.84
N ALA A 297 4.99 -14.49 1.23
CA ALA A 297 4.80 -15.73 1.98
C ALA A 297 5.96 -16.04 2.92
N GLY A 298 5.64 -16.81 3.95
CA GLY A 298 6.53 -17.16 5.04
C GLY A 298 5.82 -16.99 6.37
N ASP A 299 6.59 -16.65 7.40
CA ASP A 299 6.14 -16.43 8.78
C ASP A 299 5.82 -14.95 9.08
N HIS A 300 5.68 -14.10 8.06
CA HIS A 300 5.36 -12.68 8.23
C HIS A 300 3.84 -12.45 8.39
N HIS A 301 3.37 -12.52 9.63
CA HIS A 301 1.99 -12.28 10.06
C HIS A 301 1.96 -11.28 11.24
N GLY A 302 0.80 -10.83 11.68
CA GLY A 302 0.68 -10.01 12.91
C GLY A 302 0.54 -8.50 12.71
N GLY A 303 0.01 -8.07 11.55
CA GLY A 303 -0.21 -6.65 11.24
C GLY A 303 -1.24 -5.95 12.12
N ARG A 304 -1.27 -4.61 12.08
CA ARG A 304 -2.33 -3.81 12.74
C ARG A 304 -2.90 -2.70 11.85
N ILE A 305 -4.20 -2.49 11.97
CA ILE A 305 -4.92 -1.31 11.47
C ILE A 305 -5.69 -0.76 12.67
N GLU A 306 -5.38 0.46 13.13
CA GLU A 306 -5.97 0.98 14.36
C GLU A 306 -6.30 2.47 14.31
N ASN A 307 -7.44 2.85 14.90
CA ASN A 307 -7.92 4.23 14.92
C ASN A 307 -7.98 4.87 13.52
N CYS A 308 -8.37 4.10 12.51
CA CYS A 308 -8.43 4.54 11.13
C CYS A 308 -9.86 4.90 10.72
N THR A 309 -9.99 5.74 9.70
CA THR A 309 -11.24 5.97 8.97
C THR A 309 -11.06 5.53 7.53
N VAL A 310 -11.91 4.62 7.04
CA VAL A 310 -11.86 4.12 5.66
C VAL A 310 -13.22 4.30 4.99
N GLU A 311 -13.25 5.13 3.94
CA GLU A 311 -14.47 5.46 3.21
C GLU A 311 -14.37 4.98 1.75
N VAL A 312 -15.36 4.22 1.28
CA VAL A 312 -15.54 3.86 -0.12
C VAL A 312 -16.92 4.33 -0.56
N LEU A 313 -17.00 5.57 -1.04
CA LEU A 313 -18.27 6.23 -1.34
C LEU A 313 -18.67 6.16 -2.81
N SER A 314 -17.69 6.11 -3.71
CA SER A 314 -17.89 5.92 -5.14
C SER A 314 -16.68 5.20 -5.72
N ASN A 315 -16.89 3.96 -6.17
CA ASN A 315 -15.86 3.16 -6.82
C ASN A 315 -16.39 2.67 -8.17
N ARG A 316 -15.64 2.96 -9.24
CA ARG A 316 -16.06 2.62 -10.62
C ARG A 316 -15.88 1.13 -10.93
N THR A 317 -15.23 0.41 -10.03
CA THR A 317 -14.90 -1.00 -10.13
C THR A 317 -15.10 -1.67 -8.78
N VAL A 318 -15.12 -2.99 -8.75
CA VAL A 318 -15.26 -3.74 -7.50
C VAL A 318 -13.96 -3.65 -6.69
N GLY A 319 -13.98 -2.88 -5.61
CA GLY A 319 -12.89 -2.75 -4.63
C GLY A 319 -13.45 -2.71 -3.21
N GLN A 320 -12.63 -2.81 -2.17
CA GLN A 320 -13.09 -2.94 -0.78
C GLN A 320 -12.48 -1.88 0.14
N ALA A 321 -13.12 -1.57 1.27
CA ALA A 321 -12.50 -0.72 2.27
C ALA A 321 -11.26 -1.40 2.86
N LEU A 322 -11.40 -2.63 3.35
CA LEU A 322 -10.28 -3.48 3.77
C LEU A 322 -10.20 -4.74 2.91
N ARG A 323 -9.03 -4.99 2.34
CA ARG A 323 -8.75 -6.20 1.56
C ARG A 323 -7.58 -6.96 2.16
N PHE A 324 -7.78 -8.24 2.46
CA PHE A 324 -6.73 -9.15 2.90
C PHE A 324 -6.52 -10.22 1.82
N THR A 325 -5.33 -10.29 1.23
CA THR A 325 -5.00 -11.38 0.30
C THR A 325 -4.66 -12.66 1.05
N SER A 326 -4.35 -13.72 0.30
CA SER A 326 -3.85 -14.99 0.84
C SER A 326 -2.62 -14.87 1.75
N THR A 327 -1.91 -13.74 1.74
CA THR A 327 -0.75 -13.45 2.59
C THR A 327 -0.98 -12.33 3.62
N GLY A 328 -2.19 -11.76 3.68
CA GLY A 328 -2.60 -10.86 4.76
C GLY A 328 -3.08 -11.65 5.96
N LEU A 329 -2.15 -12.09 6.81
CA LEU A 329 -2.39 -13.08 7.87
C LEU A 329 -2.28 -12.45 9.26
N ASP A 330 -3.10 -12.94 10.21
CA ASP A 330 -3.05 -12.55 11.63
C ASP A 330 -3.09 -11.05 11.85
N VAL A 331 -3.91 -10.34 11.06
CA VAL A 331 -4.04 -8.88 11.17
C VAL A 331 -5.12 -8.55 12.19
N THR A 332 -4.80 -7.61 13.08
CA THR A 332 -5.77 -7.00 13.98
C THR A 332 -6.25 -5.67 13.43
N VAL A 333 -7.57 -5.48 13.37
CA VAL A 333 -8.26 -4.23 13.06
C VAL A 333 -8.94 -3.73 14.33
N ALA A 334 -8.51 -2.58 14.84
CA ALA A 334 -9.00 -2.04 16.10
C ALA A 334 -9.55 -0.61 15.93
N ASP A 335 -10.64 -0.28 16.62
CA ASP A 335 -11.18 1.08 16.75
C ASP A 335 -11.28 1.81 15.39
N THR A 336 -11.73 1.11 14.34
CA THR A 336 -11.69 1.61 12.96
C THR A 336 -13.12 1.81 12.45
N ASP A 337 -13.36 2.98 11.87
CA ASP A 337 -14.64 3.35 11.25
C ASP A 337 -14.59 3.09 9.75
N ILE A 338 -15.56 2.35 9.24
CA ILE A 338 -15.66 1.98 7.84
C ILE A 338 -17.00 2.44 7.28
N THR A 339 -16.97 3.22 6.20
CA THR A 339 -18.17 3.62 5.45
C THR A 339 -18.03 3.12 4.02
N VAL A 340 -18.96 2.29 3.55
CA VAL A 340 -18.93 1.75 2.18
C VAL A 340 -20.26 1.88 1.45
N ARG A 341 -20.17 2.03 0.12
CA ARG A 341 -21.31 1.96 -0.80
C ARG A 341 -21.05 0.95 -1.90
N ASP A 342 -22.07 0.13 -2.18
CA ASP A 342 -22.11 -0.82 -3.30
C ASP A 342 -20.90 -1.79 -3.36
N THR A 343 -20.36 -2.18 -2.19
CA THR A 343 -19.28 -3.17 -2.05
C THR A 343 -19.15 -3.68 -0.61
N ALA A 344 -18.33 -4.72 -0.40
CA ALA A 344 -17.99 -5.18 0.94
C ALA A 344 -17.08 -4.20 1.69
N ALA A 345 -17.33 -4.06 3.00
CA ALA A 345 -16.44 -3.36 3.93
C ALA A 345 -15.13 -4.12 4.10
N VAL A 346 -15.22 -5.44 4.27
CA VAL A 346 -14.06 -6.31 4.46
C VAL A 346 -14.16 -7.50 3.53
N TYR A 347 -13.06 -7.78 2.82
CA TYR A 347 -12.89 -9.01 2.07
C TYR A 347 -11.54 -9.66 2.40
N ALA A 348 -11.59 -10.90 2.90
CA ALA A 348 -10.40 -11.71 3.15
C ALA A 348 -10.43 -12.97 2.29
N LEU A 349 -9.47 -13.06 1.37
CA LEU A 349 -9.29 -14.22 0.49
C LEU A 349 -8.80 -15.44 1.29
N ASP A 350 -9.16 -16.64 0.84
CA ASP A 350 -8.61 -17.88 1.40
C ASP A 350 -7.08 -17.93 1.19
N PRO A 351 -6.26 -18.20 2.22
CA PRO A 351 -4.82 -18.39 2.07
C PRO A 351 -4.43 -19.40 0.98
N SER A 352 -5.28 -20.39 0.70
CA SER A 352 -5.04 -21.39 -0.36
C SER A 352 -5.41 -20.93 -1.77
N GLU A 353 -6.13 -19.81 -1.93
CA GLU A 353 -6.59 -19.27 -3.22
C GLU A 353 -5.62 -18.21 -3.81
N GLY A 354 -4.39 -18.14 -3.29
CA GLY A 354 -3.39 -17.16 -3.72
C GLY A 354 -3.03 -17.24 -5.21
N TYR A 355 -2.85 -16.06 -5.83
CA TYR A 355 -2.54 -15.90 -7.25
C TYR A 355 -1.14 -16.40 -7.66
N ASP A 356 -0.23 -16.56 -6.71
CA ASP A 356 1.16 -16.92 -6.97
C ASP A 356 1.51 -18.17 -6.16
N ALA A 357 1.66 -19.29 -6.87
CA ALA A 357 2.00 -20.60 -6.31
C ALA A 357 3.39 -20.65 -5.65
N THR A 358 4.15 -19.56 -5.68
CA THR A 358 5.41 -19.39 -4.94
C THR A 358 5.18 -19.00 -3.48
N PHE A 359 3.96 -18.58 -3.12
CA PHE A 359 3.61 -18.16 -1.78
C PHE A 359 2.94 -19.30 -1.00
N ASP A 360 3.63 -19.83 0.01
CA ASP A 360 3.15 -20.86 0.94
C ASP A 360 2.81 -20.22 2.30
N PRO A 361 1.64 -19.55 2.42
CA PRO A 361 1.25 -18.89 3.67
C PRO A 361 1.17 -19.91 4.81
N GLN A 362 1.82 -19.61 5.93
CA GLN A 362 1.80 -20.46 7.12
C GLN A 362 0.85 -19.88 8.17
N PRO A 363 0.17 -20.71 8.97
CA PRO A 363 -0.67 -20.23 10.06
C PRO A 363 0.16 -19.44 11.09
N PRO A 364 -0.46 -18.55 11.88
CA PRO A 364 -1.91 -18.30 12.00
C PRO A 364 -2.53 -17.53 10.82
N TYR A 365 -3.79 -17.84 10.49
CA TYR A 365 -4.51 -17.23 9.37
C TYR A 365 -5.63 -16.28 9.80
N GLY A 366 -6.08 -16.39 11.04
CA GLY A 366 -7.24 -15.67 11.57
C GLY A 366 -7.07 -14.17 11.49
N LEU A 367 -8.18 -13.45 11.55
CA LEU A 367 -8.20 -11.99 11.64
C LEU A 367 -8.93 -11.59 12.92
N ALA A 368 -8.51 -10.50 13.56
CA ALA A 368 -9.15 -9.96 14.75
C ALA A 368 -9.74 -8.58 14.44
N PHE A 369 -11.01 -8.38 14.78
CA PHE A 369 -11.70 -7.10 14.68
C PHE A 369 -12.20 -6.71 16.06
N GLU A 370 -11.79 -5.54 16.54
CA GLU A 370 -12.05 -5.04 17.88
C GLU A 370 -12.58 -3.60 17.81
N GLY A 371 -13.83 -3.35 18.23
CA GLY A 371 -14.37 -1.98 18.22
C GLY A 371 -14.50 -1.39 16.80
N VAL A 372 -14.76 -2.24 15.80
CA VAL A 372 -14.95 -1.79 14.41
C VAL A 372 -16.38 -1.35 14.18
N THR A 373 -16.57 -0.18 13.58
CA THR A 373 -17.89 0.32 13.16
C THR A 373 -18.02 0.23 11.65
N VAL A 374 -19.16 -0.25 11.15
CA VAL A 374 -19.45 -0.34 9.72
C VAL A 374 -20.78 0.32 9.38
N GLU A 375 -20.73 1.34 8.53
CA GLU A 375 -21.88 1.88 7.82
C GLU A 375 -21.85 1.41 6.36
N HIS A 376 -22.87 0.69 5.92
CA HIS A 376 -22.95 0.15 4.57
C HIS A 376 -24.27 0.52 3.89
N GLY A 377 -24.19 1.04 2.67
CA GLY A 377 -25.35 1.28 1.80
C GLY A 377 -25.21 0.58 0.44
N GLY A 378 -26.30 0.08 -0.12
CA GLY A 378 -26.30 -0.51 -1.47
C GLY A 378 -26.02 -2.02 -1.53
N GLY A 379 -25.57 -2.48 -2.70
CA GLY A 379 -25.40 -3.91 -2.98
C GLY A 379 -24.02 -4.47 -2.64
N LEU A 380 -23.92 -5.74 -2.27
CA LEU A 380 -22.63 -6.41 -1.96
C LEU A 380 -21.79 -6.74 -3.21
N GLY A 381 -22.31 -6.52 -4.42
CA GLY A 381 -21.62 -6.93 -5.65
C GLY A 381 -21.35 -8.45 -5.67
N PRO A 382 -20.09 -8.91 -5.89
CA PRO A 382 -19.75 -10.33 -5.91
C PRO A 382 -19.43 -10.93 -4.53
N PHE A 383 -19.56 -10.16 -3.44
CA PHE A 383 -19.24 -10.60 -2.08
C PHE A 383 -20.44 -11.23 -1.39
N ASP A 384 -20.16 -12.12 -0.45
CA ASP A 384 -21.18 -12.90 0.23
C ASP A 384 -21.62 -12.29 1.57
N GLY A 385 -21.01 -11.18 1.97
CA GLY A 385 -21.36 -10.42 3.16
C GLY A 385 -20.67 -9.06 3.20
N VAL A 386 -21.14 -8.17 4.07
CA VAL A 386 -20.49 -6.87 4.33
C VAL A 386 -19.07 -7.11 4.87
N VAL A 387 -18.91 -8.12 5.71
CA VAL A 387 -17.61 -8.70 6.11
C VAL A 387 -17.55 -10.13 5.58
N ASP A 388 -16.73 -10.40 4.57
CA ASP A 388 -16.57 -11.72 3.96
C ASP A 388 -15.19 -12.31 4.26
N LEU A 389 -15.15 -13.35 5.09
CA LEU A 389 -13.93 -14.05 5.50
C LEU A 389 -13.91 -15.47 4.93
N ARG A 390 -12.93 -15.76 4.07
CA ARG A 390 -12.74 -17.07 3.45
C ARG A 390 -11.44 -17.70 3.92
N GLY A 391 -11.48 -18.96 4.37
CA GLY A 391 -10.31 -19.70 4.82
C GLY A 391 -9.60 -19.09 6.03
N ARG A 392 -10.32 -18.37 6.91
CA ARG A 392 -9.79 -17.64 8.05
C ARG A 392 -10.21 -18.29 9.38
N PRO A 393 -9.69 -19.48 9.72
CA PRO A 393 -9.99 -20.13 10.98
C PRO A 393 -9.59 -19.25 12.17
N GLU A 394 -10.24 -19.46 13.31
CA GLU A 394 -9.92 -18.80 14.58
C GLU A 394 -10.02 -17.26 14.52
N SER A 395 -10.79 -16.71 13.57
CA SER A 395 -11.02 -15.27 13.46
C SER A 395 -11.96 -14.78 14.56
N SER A 396 -11.76 -13.54 15.02
CA SER A 396 -12.66 -12.88 15.97
C SER A 396 -13.22 -11.60 15.34
N VAL A 397 -14.54 -11.50 15.22
CA VAL A 397 -15.24 -10.37 14.60
C VAL A 397 -16.10 -9.68 15.65
N ALA A 398 -15.60 -8.61 16.26
CA ALA A 398 -16.39 -7.73 17.13
C ALA A 398 -16.73 -6.42 16.39
N VAL A 399 -17.99 -6.28 15.97
CA VAL A 399 -18.41 -5.22 15.06
C VAL A 399 -19.75 -4.58 15.47
N GLU A 400 -19.85 -3.27 15.29
CA GLU A 400 -21.11 -2.52 15.28
C GLU A 400 -21.44 -2.18 13.82
N MET A 401 -22.47 -2.83 13.26
CA MET A 401 -22.77 -2.76 11.83
C MET A 401 -24.21 -2.27 11.59
N HIS A 402 -24.33 -1.22 10.78
CA HIS A 402 -25.58 -0.76 10.18
C HIS A 402 -25.52 -0.92 8.66
N ALA A 403 -26.19 -1.95 8.15
CA ALA A 403 -26.22 -2.33 6.74
C ALA A 403 -27.64 -2.79 6.33
N PRO A 404 -28.67 -1.92 6.48
CA PRO A 404 -30.08 -2.33 6.42
C PRO A 404 -30.54 -2.85 5.05
N GLU A 405 -29.72 -2.69 4.00
CA GLU A 405 -29.99 -3.17 2.65
C GLU A 405 -29.20 -4.44 2.29
N ALA A 406 -28.24 -4.87 3.13
CA ALA A 406 -27.41 -6.03 2.85
C ALA A 406 -28.14 -7.35 3.17
N ASP A 407 -27.96 -8.34 2.31
CA ASP A 407 -28.50 -9.69 2.50
C ASP A 407 -27.73 -10.49 3.56
N VAL A 408 -26.44 -10.19 3.78
CA VAL A 408 -25.61 -10.86 4.78
C VAL A 408 -24.70 -9.86 5.48
N GLY A 409 -24.67 -9.89 6.81
CA GLY A 409 -23.74 -9.09 7.61
C GLY A 409 -22.32 -9.64 7.58
N VAL A 410 -22.10 -10.79 8.24
CA VAL A 410 -20.81 -11.49 8.29
C VAL A 410 -20.90 -12.84 7.58
N SER A 411 -20.05 -13.08 6.59
CA SER A 411 -19.89 -14.38 5.91
C SER A 411 -18.60 -15.06 6.38
N LEU A 412 -18.73 -16.30 6.88
CA LEU A 412 -17.62 -17.15 7.30
C LEU A 412 -17.59 -18.42 6.44
N ARG A 413 -16.67 -18.48 5.48
CA ARG A 413 -16.46 -19.65 4.61
C ARG A 413 -15.17 -20.36 4.94
N ASN A 414 -15.21 -21.68 5.16
CA ASN A 414 -14.03 -22.49 5.51
C ASN A 414 -13.22 -21.88 6.68
N SER A 415 -13.91 -21.26 7.64
CA SER A 415 -13.32 -20.45 8.71
C SER A 415 -13.73 -21.00 10.08
N PRO A 416 -13.37 -22.26 10.40
CA PRO A 416 -13.78 -22.92 11.64
C PRO A 416 -13.27 -22.20 12.88
N ASP A 417 -13.88 -22.48 14.02
CA ASP A 417 -13.45 -21.97 15.33
C ASP A 417 -13.45 -20.43 15.44
N SER A 418 -14.15 -19.75 14.55
CA SER A 418 -14.28 -18.29 14.55
C SER A 418 -15.37 -17.80 15.50
N ARG A 419 -15.30 -16.54 15.91
CA ARG A 419 -16.27 -15.92 16.82
C ARG A 419 -16.80 -14.62 16.25
N VAL A 420 -18.11 -14.41 16.32
CA VAL A 420 -18.77 -13.16 15.94
C VAL A 420 -19.55 -12.58 17.13
N THR A 421 -19.34 -11.29 17.41
CA THR A 421 -19.98 -10.55 18.50
C THR A 421 -20.32 -9.12 18.07
N GLY A 422 -21.28 -8.49 18.76
CA GLY A 422 -21.66 -7.08 18.57
C GLY A 422 -23.09 -6.89 18.06
N SER A 423 -23.39 -5.73 17.48
CA SER A 423 -24.69 -5.43 16.87
C SER A 423 -24.60 -5.48 15.34
N ILE A 424 -25.46 -6.29 14.71
CA ILE A 424 -25.51 -6.42 13.25
C ILE A 424 -26.95 -6.18 12.79
N ASP A 425 -27.17 -5.03 12.15
CA ASP A 425 -28.45 -4.61 11.56
C ASP A 425 -28.39 -4.75 10.02
N VAL A 426 -28.96 -5.85 9.51
CA VAL A 426 -29.01 -6.20 8.08
C VAL A 426 -30.41 -6.66 7.67
N ALA A 427 -30.75 -6.63 6.38
CA ALA A 427 -32.04 -7.09 5.89
C ALA A 427 -32.19 -8.62 5.93
N GLY A 428 -31.10 -9.34 5.65
CA GLY A 428 -31.09 -10.79 5.58
C GLY A 428 -30.45 -11.46 6.79
N GLU A 429 -29.46 -12.31 6.54
CA GLU A 429 -28.80 -13.12 7.57
C GLU A 429 -27.69 -12.33 8.27
N ARG A 430 -27.74 -12.24 9.60
CA ARG A 430 -26.70 -11.52 10.36
C ARG A 430 -25.32 -12.17 10.23
N VAL A 431 -25.27 -13.51 10.31
CA VAL A 431 -24.04 -14.30 10.19
C VAL A 431 -24.32 -15.56 9.38
N CYS A 432 -23.68 -15.70 8.22
CA CYS A 432 -23.74 -16.90 7.39
C CYS A 432 -22.49 -17.76 7.61
N GLN A 433 -22.66 -19.07 7.84
CA GLN A 433 -21.57 -20.01 8.09
C GLN A 433 -21.58 -21.15 7.08
N GLU A 434 -20.55 -21.24 6.25
CA GLU A 434 -20.39 -22.31 5.26
C GLU A 434 -19.08 -23.06 5.51
N ASN A 435 -19.17 -24.37 5.79
CA ASN A 435 -18.01 -25.21 6.13
C ASN A 435 -17.13 -24.64 7.27
N SER A 436 -17.76 -23.95 8.22
CA SER A 436 -17.10 -23.26 9.34
C SER A 436 -17.56 -23.83 10.69
N PRO A 437 -17.27 -25.12 11.00
CA PRO A 437 -17.71 -25.74 12.24
C PRO A 437 -17.13 -25.05 13.49
N ARG A 438 -17.81 -25.21 14.62
CA ARG A 438 -17.39 -24.71 15.94
C ARG A 438 -17.31 -23.18 16.04
N CYS A 439 -17.94 -22.46 15.12
CA CYS A 439 -18.06 -21.01 15.26
C CYS A 439 -19.04 -20.64 16.37
N THR A 440 -18.78 -19.53 17.05
CA THR A 440 -19.66 -18.98 18.09
C THR A 440 -20.21 -17.63 17.68
N VAL A 441 -21.52 -17.41 17.88
CA VAL A 441 -22.21 -16.16 17.57
C VAL A 441 -22.89 -15.66 18.84
N SER A 442 -22.69 -14.39 19.19
CA SER A 442 -23.32 -13.76 20.36
C SER A 442 -23.60 -12.30 20.03
N LEU A 443 -24.80 -12.02 19.53
CA LEU A 443 -25.20 -10.70 19.05
C LEU A 443 -26.16 -10.00 20.02
N ASP A 444 -26.12 -8.67 20.01
CA ASP A 444 -27.04 -7.85 20.79
C ASP A 444 -28.50 -8.07 20.36
N GLY A 445 -29.39 -8.12 21.35
CA GLY A 445 -30.82 -8.39 21.15
C GLY A 445 -31.21 -9.87 21.10
N GLU A 446 -30.26 -10.80 21.18
CA GLU A 446 -30.58 -12.21 21.43
C GLU A 446 -30.93 -12.43 22.90
N SER A 447 -32.23 -12.34 23.23
CA SER A 447 -32.71 -13.00 24.44
C SER A 447 -32.44 -14.49 24.28
N ARG A 448 -31.46 -15.02 25.03
CA ARG A 448 -31.20 -16.45 25.17
C ARG A 448 -32.47 -17.20 25.59
N GLY A 449 -33.27 -17.63 24.62
CA GLY A 449 -34.11 -18.82 24.74
C GLY A 449 -33.16 -20.01 24.67
N GLY A 450 -33.00 -20.72 25.78
CA GLY A 450 -32.04 -21.83 25.93
C GLY A 450 -32.24 -23.01 24.95
N PRO A 451 -31.36 -24.01 25.05
CA PRO A 451 -30.77 -24.71 23.90
C PRO A 451 -31.63 -25.88 23.41
N ASP A 452 -31.53 -26.17 22.12
CA ASP A 452 -31.71 -27.54 21.62
C ASP A 452 -30.37 -27.97 21.02
N GLU A 453 -29.53 -28.55 21.89
CA GLU A 453 -28.44 -29.42 21.45
C GLU A 453 -29.07 -30.59 20.73
N THR A 454 -29.21 -30.48 19.40
CA THR A 454 -29.38 -31.65 18.55
C THR A 454 -28.03 -32.00 17.97
N ASP A 455 -27.30 -32.83 18.73
CA ASP A 455 -26.36 -33.78 18.16
C ASP A 455 -27.12 -34.62 17.13
N VAL A 456 -27.05 -34.20 15.87
CA VAL A 456 -27.48 -35.05 14.75
C VAL A 456 -26.31 -35.98 14.43
N ASP A 457 -26.27 -37.10 15.12
CA ASP A 457 -25.57 -38.31 14.68
C ASP A 457 -26.19 -38.75 13.34
N VAL A 458 -25.53 -38.40 12.23
CA VAL A 458 -25.86 -38.96 10.91
C VAL A 458 -25.27 -40.37 10.82
N GLU A 459 -26.10 -41.37 11.10
CA GLU A 459 -25.80 -42.77 10.79
C GLU A 459 -25.44 -42.94 9.30
N ARG A 460 -24.20 -43.36 9.05
CA ARG A 460 -23.72 -43.80 7.73
C ARG A 460 -24.30 -45.17 7.39
N GLY A 461 -25.25 -45.22 6.46
CA GLY A 461 -25.60 -46.41 5.68
C GLY A 461 -24.77 -46.51 4.39
N PRO A 462 -24.38 -47.71 3.91
CA PRO A 462 -23.38 -47.86 2.87
C PRO A 462 -23.99 -47.71 1.47
N SER A 463 -23.46 -46.82 0.65
CA SER A 463 -23.78 -46.79 -0.78
C SER A 463 -22.54 -46.68 -1.65
N GLY A 464 -22.22 -47.81 -2.28
CA GLY A 464 -21.97 -47.91 -3.72
C GLY A 464 -20.78 -47.16 -4.30
N ALA A 465 -19.71 -47.92 -4.57
CA ALA A 465 -18.65 -47.54 -5.48
C ALA A 465 -19.18 -47.13 -6.88
N ARG A 466 -18.93 -45.88 -7.27
CA ARG A 466 -18.81 -45.36 -8.64
C ARG A 466 -17.79 -44.22 -8.54
N GLY A 467 -16.61 -44.32 -9.14
CA GLY A 467 -16.43 -44.14 -10.58
C GLY A 467 -15.71 -42.81 -10.75
N ASP A 468 -14.38 -42.89 -10.70
CA ASP A 468 -13.39 -41.83 -10.77
C ASP A 468 -13.45 -41.10 -12.14
N GLU A 469 -13.85 -39.82 -12.17
CA GLU A 469 -13.60 -38.89 -13.29
C GLU A 469 -13.45 -37.46 -12.74
N THR A 470 -12.28 -37.14 -12.18
CA THR A 470 -11.82 -35.76 -12.06
C THR A 470 -11.44 -35.23 -13.45
N LYS A 471 -12.36 -34.48 -14.09
CA LYS A 471 -12.00 -33.59 -15.20
C LYS A 471 -11.70 -32.21 -14.62
N SER A 472 -10.45 -31.80 -14.76
CA SER A 472 -9.95 -30.49 -14.36
C SER A 472 -10.71 -29.37 -15.08
N ASN A 473 -11.24 -28.40 -14.33
CA ASN A 473 -11.87 -27.18 -14.85
C ASN A 473 -10.92 -26.24 -15.64
N ALA A 474 -9.64 -26.59 -15.76
CA ALA A 474 -8.66 -25.87 -16.59
C ALA A 474 -8.95 -25.95 -18.11
N GLY A 475 -9.68 -26.97 -18.59
CA GLY A 475 -10.02 -27.10 -20.00
C GLY A 475 -11.13 -26.14 -20.46
N ALA A 476 -12.16 -25.95 -19.63
CA ALA A 476 -13.33 -25.14 -19.99
C ALA A 476 -13.02 -23.65 -20.10
N LEU A 477 -12.05 -23.14 -19.32
CA LEU A 477 -11.61 -21.75 -19.40
C LEU A 477 -10.76 -21.48 -20.65
N ARG A 478 -9.99 -22.48 -21.09
CA ARG A 478 -9.16 -22.39 -22.30
C ARG A 478 -10.01 -22.40 -23.57
N ASP A 479 -11.02 -23.26 -23.63
CA ASP A 479 -11.94 -23.33 -24.78
C ASP A 479 -12.80 -22.05 -24.91
N LEU A 480 -13.10 -21.37 -23.80
CA LEU A 480 -13.78 -20.07 -23.80
C LEU A 480 -12.87 -18.93 -24.31
N LEU A 481 -11.59 -18.96 -23.94
CA LEU A 481 -10.59 -17.98 -24.38
C LEU A 481 -10.22 -18.14 -25.86
N ASP A 482 -10.09 -19.38 -26.35
CA ASP A 482 -9.81 -19.65 -27.76
C ASP A 482 -11.00 -19.23 -28.66
N SER A 483 -12.23 -19.39 -28.16
CA SER A 483 -13.45 -18.91 -28.82
C SER A 483 -13.55 -17.38 -28.91
N LEU A 484 -13.04 -16.63 -27.92
CA LEU A 484 -13.11 -15.17 -27.89
C LEU A 484 -11.96 -14.51 -28.67
N LEU A 485 -10.84 -15.20 -28.82
CA LEU A 485 -9.64 -14.69 -29.49
C LEU A 485 -9.51 -15.13 -30.95
N GLY A 486 -10.45 -15.92 -31.46
CA GLY A 486 -10.48 -16.34 -32.86
C GLY A 486 -9.26 -17.16 -33.26
N ARG A 487 -8.81 -18.08 -32.40
CA ARG A 487 -7.75 -19.04 -32.67
C ARG A 487 -8.26 -20.47 -32.65
#